data_AF-A0A2H9MEU5-F1
#
_entry.id   AF-A0A2H9MEU5-F1
#
_cell.length_a   1.000
_cell.length_b   1.000
_cell.length_c   1.000
_cell.angle_alpha   90.00
_cell.angle_beta   90.00
_cell.angle_gamma   90.00
#
_symmetry.space_group_name_H-M   'P 1'
#
loop_
_entity.id
_entity.type
_entity.pdbx_description
1 polymer ?
#
loop_
_entity_poly.entity_id
_entity_poly.type
_entity_poly.pdbx_seq_one_letter_code
_entity_poly.pdbx_strand_id
1 'polypeptide(L)'
;METIESWIDKQNFETTKDINVPKTIVEQVIGQEKAVEVIKKAAEQKRHVMLIGEPGTGKSMLARSMAELLPKGELQEVIAYPNPDDPNMPKIRVVPAGKGKNIVNSQKIEAMKRKSQKTSM
;
A
#
# COMPACT_ATOMS: atom_id res chain seq x y z
N MET A 1 19.69 40.17 7.82
CA MET A 1 19.29 38.76 7.66
C MET A 1 20.50 37.92 7.99
N GLU A 2 20.34 36.89 8.79
CA GLU A 2 21.41 35.94 9.04
C GLU A 2 21.81 35.26 7.72
N THR A 3 23.11 35.09 7.46
CA THR A 3 23.57 34.41 6.24
C THR A 3 23.38 32.91 6.35
N ILE A 4 23.29 32.22 5.20
CA ILE A 4 23.19 30.75 5.16
C ILE A 4 24.41 30.11 5.85
N GLU A 5 25.59 30.69 5.66
CA GLU A 5 26.85 30.25 6.31
C GLU A 5 26.73 30.32 7.83
N SER A 6 26.27 31.45 8.38
CA SER A 6 26.04 31.61 9.83
C SER A 6 24.99 30.64 10.37
N TRP A 7 24.00 30.24 9.56
CA TRP A 7 23.00 29.26 9.95
C TRP A 7 23.56 27.82 9.96
N ILE A 8 24.40 27.48 8.98
CA ILE A 8 25.07 26.18 8.86
C ILE A 8 26.05 25.98 10.03
N ASP A 9 26.84 27.00 10.38
CA ASP A 9 27.81 26.95 11.48
C ASP A 9 27.16 26.67 12.85
N LYS A 10 25.85 26.96 12.98
CA LYS A 10 25.06 26.66 14.18
C LYS A 10 24.53 25.22 14.22
N GLN A 11 24.59 24.48 13.12
CA GLN A 11 24.11 23.10 13.06
C GLN A 11 25.18 22.12 13.53
N ASN A 12 24.77 21.11 14.29
CA ASN A 12 25.69 20.16 14.91
C ASN A 12 25.79 18.85 14.10
N PHE A 13 26.19 18.93 12.83
CA PHE A 13 26.44 17.77 11.97
C PHE A 13 27.58 18.05 10.99
N GLU A 14 28.36 17.01 10.63
CA GLU A 14 29.42 17.13 9.63
C GLU A 14 28.96 16.61 8.26
N THR A 15 28.14 15.56 8.25
CA THR A 15 27.62 14.95 7.03
C THR A 15 26.14 14.62 7.15
N THR A 16 25.47 14.45 6.01
CA THR A 16 24.06 14.04 5.98
C THR A 16 23.80 12.66 6.58
N LYS A 17 24.85 11.85 6.80
CA LYS A 17 24.74 10.57 7.54
C LYS A 17 24.40 10.78 9.01
N ASP A 18 24.71 11.95 9.58
CA ASP A 18 24.44 12.26 10.98
C ASP A 18 22.99 12.72 11.20
N ILE A 19 22.26 13.01 10.12
CA ILE A 19 20.89 13.50 10.15
C ILE A 19 19.93 12.32 10.30
N ASN A 20 19.17 12.32 11.38
CA ASN A 20 18.14 11.31 11.60
C ASN A 20 16.94 11.53 10.66
N VAL A 21 16.68 10.55 9.79
CA VAL A 21 15.52 10.56 8.89
C VAL A 21 14.31 9.94 9.62
N PRO A 22 13.14 10.62 9.64
CA PRO A 22 11.94 10.05 10.24
C PRO A 22 11.55 8.71 9.61
N LYS A 23 11.02 7.78 10.42
CA LYS A 23 10.65 6.45 9.94
C LYS A 23 9.38 6.46 9.09
N THR A 24 8.43 7.33 9.43
CA THR A 24 7.14 7.40 8.75
C THR A 24 7.21 8.35 7.57
N ILE A 25 6.59 7.99 6.44
CA ILE A 25 6.63 8.83 5.24
C ILE A 25 5.95 10.19 5.48
N VAL A 26 4.93 10.22 6.34
CA VAL A 26 4.19 11.46 6.65
C VAL A 26 5.07 12.53 7.30
N GLU A 27 6.06 12.13 8.12
CA GLU A 27 6.99 13.05 8.80
C GLU A 27 8.14 13.50 7.91
N GLN A 28 8.36 12.83 6.78
CA GLN A 28 9.36 13.21 5.78
C GLN A 28 8.84 14.29 4.81
N VAL A 29 7.55 14.63 4.86
CA VAL A 29 6.97 15.67 4.01
C VAL A 29 7.37 17.05 4.52
N ILE A 30 7.97 17.86 3.65
CA ILE A 30 8.51 19.19 4.00
C ILE A 30 7.62 20.28 3.39
N GLY A 31 7.25 21.29 4.20
CA GLY A 31 6.59 22.52 3.74
C GLY A 31 5.14 22.35 3.27
N GLN A 32 4.47 21.28 3.71
CA GLN A 32 3.08 20.95 3.34
C GLN A 32 2.25 20.55 4.58
N GLU A 33 2.34 21.34 5.66
CA GLU A 33 1.77 21.01 6.98
C GLU A 33 0.26 20.79 6.90
N LYS A 34 -0.45 21.65 6.15
CA LYS A 34 -1.90 21.53 5.93
C LYS A 34 -2.27 20.24 5.21
N ALA A 35 -1.50 19.85 4.18
CA ALA A 35 -1.76 18.64 3.42
C ALA A 35 -1.53 17.39 4.29
N VAL A 36 -0.48 17.41 5.11
CA VAL A 36 -0.18 16.35 6.08
C VAL A 36 -1.32 16.18 7.09
N GLU A 37 -1.85 17.27 7.64
CA GLU A 37 -2.98 17.22 8.57
C GLU A 37 -4.23 16.62 7.93
N VAL A 38 -4.57 17.05 6.71
CA VAL A 38 -5.70 16.51 5.95
C VAL A 38 -5.53 15.02 5.68
N ILE A 39 -4.34 14.58 5.27
CA ILE A 39 -4.05 13.17 5.01
C ILE A 39 -4.19 12.32 6.27
N LYS A 40 -3.68 12.78 7.42
CA LYS A 40 -3.83 12.08 8.70
C LYS A 40 -5.31 11.88 9.06
N LYS A 41 -6.11 12.96 9.00
CA LYS A 41 -7.56 12.91 9.26
C LYS A 41 -8.30 12.02 8.26
N ALA A 42 -7.94 12.10 6.99
CA ALA A 42 -8.57 11.31 5.93
C ALA A 42 -8.25 9.81 6.05
N ALA A 43 -7.02 9.44 6.45
CA ALA A 43 -6.64 8.05 6.68
C ALA A 43 -7.43 7.45 7.85
N GLU A 44 -7.56 8.18 8.95
CA GLU A 44 -8.32 7.75 10.13
C GLU A 44 -9.81 7.55 9.80
N GLN A 45 -10.41 8.49 9.06
CA GLN A 45 -11.84 8.47 8.72
C GLN A 45 -12.16 7.72 7.41
N LYS A 46 -11.15 7.14 6.74
CA LYS A 46 -11.28 6.46 5.44
C LYS A 46 -11.97 7.32 4.37
N ARG A 47 -11.62 8.61 4.31
CA ARG A 47 -12.17 9.56 3.33
C ARG A 47 -11.30 9.61 2.08
N HIS A 48 -11.93 9.83 0.93
CA HIS A 48 -11.21 10.09 -0.32
C HIS A 48 -10.55 11.48 -0.29
N VAL A 49 -9.39 11.59 -0.91
CA VAL A 49 -8.61 12.83 -1.01
C VAL A 49 -8.27 13.08 -2.47
N MET A 50 -8.39 14.34 -2.89
CA MET A 50 -7.92 14.82 -4.19
C MET A 50 -6.73 15.75 -3.97
N LEU A 51 -5.57 15.38 -4.52
CA LEU A 51 -4.33 16.16 -4.41
C LEU A 51 -4.10 16.95 -5.70
N ILE A 52 -4.13 18.29 -5.61
CA ILE A 52 -3.91 19.19 -6.75
C ILE A 52 -2.60 19.94 -6.54
N GLY A 53 -1.77 20.01 -7.58
CA GLY A 53 -0.54 20.80 -7.58
C GLY A 53 0.37 20.45 -8.76
N GLU A 54 1.41 21.26 -8.94
CA GLU A 54 2.42 21.11 -10.02
C GLU A 54 3.15 19.76 -9.96
N PRO A 55 3.64 19.21 -11.09
CA PRO A 55 4.44 17.99 -11.07
C PRO A 55 5.67 18.15 -10.15
N GLY A 56 6.05 17.08 -9.43
CA GLY A 56 7.20 17.11 -8.52
C GLY A 56 6.93 17.63 -7.10
N THR A 57 5.74 18.08 -6.76
CA THR A 57 5.41 18.66 -5.43
C THR A 57 5.09 17.65 -4.31
N GLY A 58 5.42 16.36 -4.49
CA GLY A 58 5.21 15.35 -3.43
C GLY A 58 3.80 14.75 -3.33
N LYS A 59 2.93 14.91 -4.34
CA LYS A 59 1.59 14.28 -4.37
C LYS A 59 1.63 12.76 -4.14
N SER A 60 2.52 12.06 -4.83
CA SER A 60 2.68 10.60 -4.66
C SER A 60 3.21 10.22 -3.28
N MET A 61 4.02 11.09 -2.66
CA MET A 61 4.54 10.89 -1.32
C MET A 61 3.42 11.00 -0.27
N LEU A 62 2.54 12.00 -0.41
CA LEU A 62 1.33 12.14 0.43
C LEU A 62 0.35 10.96 0.26
N ALA A 63 0.18 10.46 -0.96
CA ALA A 63 -0.65 9.27 -1.18
C ALA A 63 -0.08 8.02 -0.51
N ARG A 64 1.25 7.83 -0.58
CA ARG A 64 1.94 6.71 0.11
C ARG A 64 1.85 6.84 1.62
N SER A 65 2.02 8.04 2.16
CA SER A 65 1.89 8.26 3.60
C SER A 65 0.46 7.97 4.08
N MET A 66 -0.56 8.33 3.29
CA MET A 66 -1.94 7.95 3.60
C MET A 66 -2.11 6.42 3.67
N ALA A 67 -1.56 5.67 2.72
CA ALA A 67 -1.65 4.21 2.71
C ALA A 67 -0.96 3.55 3.91
N GLU A 68 0.17 4.12 4.36
CA GLU A 68 0.89 3.66 5.56
C GLU A 68 0.08 3.93 6.85
N LEU A 69 -0.64 5.06 6.89
CA LEU A 69 -1.46 5.48 8.03
C LEU A 69 -2.81 4.77 8.12
N LEU A 70 -3.26 4.10 7.04
CA LEU A 70 -4.50 3.35 7.08
C LEU A 70 -4.42 2.30 8.20
N PRO A 71 -5.47 2.17 9.04
CA PRO A 71 -5.48 1.16 10.08
C PRO A 71 -5.30 -0.21 9.44
N LYS A 72 -4.36 -0.99 9.99
CA LYS A 72 -4.08 -2.38 9.57
C LYS A 72 -5.28 -3.26 9.92
N GLY A 73 -6.32 -3.20 9.09
CA GLY A 73 -7.42 -4.15 9.15
C GLY A 73 -6.97 -5.54 8.71
N GLU A 74 -7.87 -6.51 8.79
CA GLU A 74 -7.63 -7.82 8.20
C GLU A 74 -7.53 -7.67 6.68
N LEU A 75 -6.32 -7.80 6.15
CA LEU A 75 -6.11 -7.87 4.71
C LEU A 75 -6.86 -9.08 4.16
N GLN A 76 -7.43 -8.91 2.97
CA GLN A 76 -8.22 -9.93 2.30
C GLN A 76 -7.60 -10.28 0.95
N GLU A 77 -7.81 -11.51 0.53
CA GLU A 77 -7.52 -12.02 -0.81
C GLU A 77 -8.82 -12.30 -1.54
N VAL A 78 -8.87 -11.94 -2.82
CA VAL A 78 -10.04 -12.13 -3.69
C VAL A 78 -9.71 -13.23 -4.69
N ILE A 79 -10.56 -14.26 -4.75
CA ILE A 79 -10.40 -15.44 -5.61
C ILE A 79 -11.59 -15.52 -6.55
N ALA A 80 -11.31 -15.72 -7.84
CA ALA A 80 -12.32 -16.02 -8.85
C ALA A 80 -12.38 -17.53 -9.12
N TYR A 81 -13.59 -18.10 -9.08
CA TYR A 81 -13.87 -19.48 -9.41
C TYR A 81 -14.62 -19.59 -10.73
N PRO A 82 -14.39 -20.68 -11.50
CA PRO A 82 -15.23 -21.00 -12.64
C PRO A 82 -16.67 -21.22 -12.16
N ASN A 83 -17.62 -20.74 -12.94
CA ASN A 83 -19.04 -20.94 -12.68
C ASN A 83 -19.60 -21.95 -13.69
N PRO A 84 -20.01 -23.17 -13.25
CA PRO A 84 -20.58 -24.18 -14.14
C PRO A 84 -21.91 -23.76 -14.80
N ASP A 85 -22.65 -22.87 -14.13
CA ASP A 85 -23.99 -22.45 -14.55
C ASP A 85 -23.91 -21.39 -15.66
N ASP A 86 -22.92 -20.50 -15.57
CA ASP A 86 -22.62 -19.47 -16.58
C ASP A 86 -21.12 -19.15 -16.60
N PRO A 87 -20.38 -19.58 -17.64
CA PRO A 87 -18.96 -19.28 -17.79
C PRO A 87 -18.61 -17.78 -17.83
N ASN A 88 -19.54 -16.91 -18.22
CA ASN A 88 -19.33 -15.46 -18.29
C ASN A 88 -19.55 -14.77 -16.94
N MET A 89 -20.01 -15.50 -15.92
CA MET A 89 -20.23 -14.97 -14.57
C MET A 89 -19.41 -15.76 -13.53
N PRO A 90 -18.08 -15.52 -13.42
CA PRO A 90 -17.24 -16.16 -12.42
C PRO A 90 -17.72 -15.91 -10.98
N LYS A 91 -17.60 -16.91 -10.11
CA LYS A 91 -17.96 -16.77 -8.69
C LYS A 91 -16.79 -16.15 -7.93
N ILE A 92 -17.01 -15.02 -7.27
CA ILE A 92 -15.99 -14.30 -6.50
C ILE A 92 -16.09 -14.67 -5.02
N ARG A 93 -14.96 -15.00 -4.40
CA ARG A 93 -14.86 -15.28 -2.96
C ARG A 93 -13.77 -14.42 -2.33
N VAL A 94 -14.08 -13.82 -1.20
CA VAL A 94 -13.14 -13.08 -0.36
C VAL A 94 -12.71 -13.97 0.82
N VAL A 95 -11.41 -14.06 1.07
CA VAL A 95 -10.84 -14.82 2.19
C VAL A 95 -9.80 -13.97 2.93
N PRO A 96 -9.48 -14.27 4.20
CA PRO A 96 -8.37 -13.61 4.89
C PRO A 96 -7.05 -13.81 4.15
N ALA A 97 -6.18 -12.81 4.21
CA ALA A 97 -4.85 -12.85 3.59
C ALA A 97 -4.05 -14.07 4.04
N GLY A 98 -3.31 -14.66 3.10
CA GLY A 98 -2.53 -15.88 3.27
C GLY A 98 -3.31 -17.18 2.99
N LYS A 99 -4.65 -17.18 3.00
CA LYS A 99 -5.43 -18.40 2.75
C LYS A 99 -5.65 -18.70 1.28
N GLY A 100 -5.73 -17.69 0.41
CA GLY A 100 -6.07 -17.87 -0.99
C GLY A 100 -5.01 -18.65 -1.77
N LYS A 101 -3.71 -18.43 -1.50
CA LYS A 101 -2.63 -19.24 -2.11
C LYS A 101 -2.79 -20.73 -1.82
N ASN A 102 -3.13 -21.08 -0.58
CA ASN A 102 -3.33 -22.48 -0.18
C ASN A 102 -4.55 -23.09 -0.88
N ILE A 103 -5.64 -22.34 -0.97
CA ILE A 103 -6.89 -22.77 -1.63
C ILE A 103 -6.66 -22.98 -3.14
N VAL A 104 -5.95 -22.06 -3.80
CA VAL A 104 -5.65 -22.18 -5.24
C VAL A 104 -4.74 -23.39 -5.50
N ASN A 105 -3.72 -23.59 -4.66
CA ASN A 105 -2.80 -24.71 -4.81
C ASN A 105 -3.48 -26.07 -4.60
N SER A 106 -4.31 -26.22 -3.56
CA SER A 106 -5.03 -27.47 -3.31
C SER A 106 -5.96 -27.84 -4.46
N GLN A 107 -6.69 -26.86 -5.00
CA GLN A 107 -7.57 -27.08 -6.15
C GLN A 107 -6.80 -27.41 -7.44
N LYS A 108 -5.64 -26.78 -7.68
CA LYS A 108 -4.78 -27.14 -8.81
C LYS A 108 -4.32 -28.59 -8.72
N ILE A 109 -3.87 -29.03 -7.55
CA ILE A 109 -3.42 -30.41 -7.31
C ILE A 109 -4.58 -31.39 -7.54
N GLU A 110 -5.77 -31.08 -7.03
CA GLU A 110 -6.96 -31.93 -7.21
C GLU A 110 -7.36 -32.03 -8.70
N ALA A 111 -7.35 -30.90 -9.42
CA ALA A 111 -7.65 -30.87 -10.84
C ALA A 111 -6.63 -31.68 -11.67
N MET A 112 -5.34 -31.61 -11.32
CA MET A 112 -4.30 -32.43 -11.95
C MET A 112 -4.52 -33.92 -11.71
N LYS A 113 -4.82 -34.34 -10.47
CA LYS A 113 -5.12 -35.74 -10.14
C LYS A 113 -6.34 -36.27 -10.92
N ARG A 114 -7.39 -35.46 -11.05
CA ARG A 114 -8.59 -35.82 -11.83
C ARG A 114 -8.28 -35.96 -13.33
N LYS A 115 -7.37 -35.13 -13.86
CA LYS A 115 -6.91 -35.27 -15.26
C LYS A 115 -6.12 -36.56 -15.48
N SER A 116 -5.15 -36.87 -14.61
CA SER A 116 -4.34 -38.08 -14.78
C SER A 116 -5.15 -39.38 -14.68
N GLN A 117 -6.13 -39.45 -13.77
CA GLN A 117 -7.01 -40.62 -13.64
C GLN A 117 -7.89 -40.85 -14.87
N LYS A 118 -8.31 -39.77 -15.57
CA LYS A 118 -9.08 -39.87 -16.81
C LYS A 118 -8.25 -40.29 -18.04
N THR A 119 -6.92 -40.17 -17.98
CA THR A 119 -6.03 -40.53 -19.10
C THR A 119 -5.49 -41.95 -18.99
N SER A 120 -5.57 -42.57 -17.80
CA SER A 120 -5.14 -43.96 -17.56
C SER A 120 -6.28 -45.00 -17.65
N MET A 121 -7.50 -44.56 -17.97
CA MET A 121 -8.63 -45.39 -18.41
C MET A 121 -8.83 -45.19 -19.90
#